data_AF-A0A558BL30-F1
#
_entry.id   AF-A0A558BL30-F1
#
_cell.length_a   1.000
_cell.length_b   1.000
_cell.length_c   1.000
_cell.angle_alpha   90.00
_cell.angle_beta   90.00
_cell.angle_gamma   90.00
#
_symmetry.space_group_name_H-M   'P 1'
#
loop_
_entity.id
_entity.type
_entity.pdbx_description
1 polymer ?
#
loop_
_entity_poly.entity_id
_entity_poly.type
_entity_poly.pdbx_seq_one_letter_code
_entity_poly.pdbx_strand_id
1 'polypeptide(L)' 'MADEIVVGVSASATALVAVRWAARLARERHLPVTLVHAGRDAG' A
#
# COMPACT_ATOMS: atom_id res chain seq x y z
N MET A 1 -0.52 -7.43 -18.34
CA MET A 1 -0.23 -6.68 -17.11
C MET A 1 -1.35 -7.00 -16.15
N ALA A 2 -1.08 -7.58 -14.98
CA ALA A 2 -2.12 -7.81 -13.99
C ALA A 2 -2.43 -6.47 -13.30
N ASP A 3 -3.71 -6.18 -13.04
CA ASP A 3 -4.10 -5.02 -12.23
C ASP A 3 -3.62 -5.21 -10.78
N GLU A 4 -3.20 -4.13 -10.14
CA GLU A 4 -2.62 -4.13 -8.80
C GLU A 4 -2.96 -2.84 -8.05
N ILE A 5 -3.07 -2.93 -6.71
CA ILE A 5 -3.16 -1.76 -5.83
C ILE A 5 -1.81 -1.51 -5.17
N VAL A 6 -1.17 -0.39 -5.52
CA VAL A 6 0.09 0.07 -4.92
C VAL A 6 -0.21 1.14 -3.87
N VAL A 7 0.30 0.98 -2.65
CA VAL A 7 0.09 1.91 -1.54
C VAL A 7 1.42 2.40 -0.98
N GLY A 8 1.64 3.71 -1.04
CA GLY A 8 2.73 4.36 -0.31
C GLY A 8 2.45 4.40 1.20
N VAL A 9 3.39 3.96 2.02
CA VAL A 9 3.31 3.98 3.49
C VAL A 9 4.44 4.81 4.08
N SER A 10 4.17 5.45 5.23
CA SER A 10 5.15 6.16 6.04
C SER A 10 5.07 5.69 7.50
N ALA A 11 5.98 6.15 8.36
CA ALA A 11 5.94 5.86 9.79
C ALA A 11 4.76 6.52 10.54
N SER A 12 3.88 7.24 9.83
CA SER A 12 2.71 7.87 10.43
C SER A 12 1.64 6.83 10.79
N ALA A 13 1.00 7.01 11.94
CA ALA A 13 -0.19 6.25 12.33
C ALA A 13 -1.33 6.38 11.29
N THR A 14 -1.42 7.48 10.56
CA THR A 14 -2.44 7.68 9.51
C THR A 14 -2.21 6.79 8.29
N ALA A 15 -1.00 6.28 8.06
CA ALA A 15 -0.73 5.35 6.96
C ALA A 15 -1.55 4.05 7.09
N LEU A 16 -1.86 3.60 8.32
CA LEU A 16 -2.68 2.42 8.55
C LEU A 16 -4.11 2.55 8.01
N VAL A 17 -4.65 3.77 7.94
CA VAL A 17 -5.99 4.00 7.35
C VAL A 17 -5.96 3.69 5.85
N ALA A 18 -4.92 4.13 5.14
CA ALA A 18 -4.75 3.85 3.72
C ALA A 18 -4.56 2.35 3.46
N VAL A 19 -3.76 1.67 4.30
CA VAL A 19 -3.55 0.21 4.19
C VAL A 19 -4.87 -0.56 4.40
N ARG A 20 -5.67 -0.18 5.40
CA ARG A 20 -6.97 -0.83 5.67
C ARG A 20 -7.95 -0.65 4.51
N TRP A 21 -8.01 0.55 3.95
CA TRP A 21 -8.84 0.82 2.77
C TRP A 21 -8.38 -0.04 1.57
N ALA A 22 -7.08 -0.08 1.29
CA ALA A 22 -6.53 -0.84 0.17
C ALA A 22 -6.77 -2.34 0.32
N ALA A 23 -6.56 -2.90 1.51
CA ALA A 23 -6.82 -4.32 1.77
C ALA A 23 -8.29 -4.69 1.56
N ARG A 24 -9.23 -3.81 1.95
CA ARG A 24 -10.66 -4.03 1.68
C ARG A 24 -10.96 -4.00 0.17
N LEU A 25 -10.47 -2.99 -0.54
CA LEU A 25 -10.68 -2.84 -1.98
C LEU A 25 -10.08 -4.02 -2.76
N ALA A 26 -8.88 -4.47 -2.38
CA ALA A 26 -8.19 -5.60 -2.98
C ALA A 26 -8.99 -6.89 -2.85
N ARG A 27 -9.61 -7.14 -1.69
CA ARG A 27 -10.49 -8.27 -1.48
C ARG A 27 -11.75 -8.20 -2.34
N GLU A 28 -12.36 -7.03 -2.46
CA GLU A 28 -13.54 -6.82 -3.31
C GLU A 28 -13.23 -7.04 -4.79
N ARG A 29 -12.02 -6.68 -5.24
CA ARG A 29 -11.61 -6.73 -6.65
C ARG A 29 -10.74 -7.92 -7.03
N HIS A 30 -10.38 -8.77 -6.08
CA HIS A 30 -9.46 -9.90 -6.28
C HIS A 30 -8.10 -9.47 -6.86
N LEU A 31 -7.57 -8.35 -6.38
CA LEU A 31 -6.29 -7.79 -6.82
C LEU A 31 -5.22 -7.94 -5.73
N PRO A 32 -3.94 -8.12 -6.09
CA PRO A 32 -2.83 -8.05 -5.15
C PRO A 32 -2.65 -6.63 -4.58
N VAL A 33 -2.03 -6.55 -3.39
CA VAL A 33 -1.63 -5.30 -2.75
C VAL A 33 -0.12 -5.29 -2.56
N THR A 34 0.54 -4.22 -3.00
CA THR A 34 1.94 -3.93 -2.69
C THR A 34 2.03 -2.69 -1.82
N LEU A 35 2.72 -2.81 -0.69
CA LEU A 35 3.05 -1.69 0.18
C LEU A 35 4.46 -1.21 -0.12
N VAL A 36 4.61 0.10 -0.34
CA VAL A 36 5.89 0.73 -0.68
C VAL A 36 6.23 1.77 0.38
N HIS A 37 7.41 1.65 0.99
CA HIS A 37 7.97 2.68 1.85
C HIS A 37 9.19 3.31 1.14
N ALA A 38 9.20 4.63 1.02
CA ALA A 38 10.35 5.35 0.48
C ALA A 38 11.30 5.73 1.62
N GLY A 39 12.49 5.13 1.62
CA GLY A 39 13.63 5.59 2.41
C GLY A 39 14.57 6.45 1.56
N ARG A 40 15.47 7.19 2.20
CA ARG A 40 16.66 7.72 1.53
C ARG A 40 17.80 6.76 1.83
N ASP A 41 18.52 6.32 0.80
CA ASP A 41 19.79 5.64 1.02
C ASP A 41 20.79 6.65 1.59
N ALA A 42 21.41 6.30 2.71
CA ALA A 42 22.60 6.98 3.19
C ALA A 42 23.76 6.46 2.34
N GLY A 43 24.10 7.20 1.29
CA GLY A 43 25.22 6.87 0.41
C GLY A 43 26.55 6.74 1.14
#